data_AF-A0A2W0AN61-F1
#
_entry.id   AF-A0A2W0AN61-F1
#
_cell.length_a   1.000
_cell.length_b   1.000
_cell.length_c   1.000
_cell.angle_alpha   90.00
_cell.angle_beta   90.00
_cell.angle_gamma   90.00
#
_symmetry.space_group_name_H-M   'P 1'
#
loop_
_entity.id
_entity.type
_entity.pdbx_description
1 polymer ?
#
loop_
_entity_poly.entity_id
_entity_poly.type
_entity_poly.pdbx_seq_one_letter_code
_entity_poly.pdbx_strand_id
1 'polypeptide(L)'
;MAAGAIAAQGAISSIRRQLCWTGTPEVYFAKHIDNSRLVKMDDPQRAREMRTFSIALACLCLLVLSYAWQHFKAVEYGYKISELQSERDSLVEMSRALRLEEATLRSPDRIDVLAKRMGLNPPEPGQVVRLDAAVPDNSGPVMASAAPVSVVSVP
;
A
#
# COMPACT_ATOMS: atom_id res chain seq x y z
N MET A 1 47.90 -116.46 54.02
CA MET A 1 46.54 -116.10 54.50
C MET A 1 46.43 -114.58 54.38
N ALA A 2 45.55 -113.93 53.62
CA ALA A 2 44.28 -114.28 52.97
C ALA A 2 44.07 -113.38 51.72
N ALA A 3 43.56 -113.92 50.60
CA ALA A 3 42.23 -113.64 50.00
C ALA A 3 42.05 -112.20 49.45
N GLY A 4 42.02 -111.98 48.13
CA GLY A 4 40.83 -112.09 47.22
C GLY A 4 40.57 -110.67 46.63
N ALA A 5 39.93 -110.38 45.50
CA ALA A 5 39.16 -111.06 44.44
C ALA A 5 39.18 -110.08 43.22
N ILE A 6 39.43 -110.50 41.98
CA ILE A 6 38.52 -110.97 40.91
C ILE A 6 37.50 -109.93 40.36
N ALA A 7 37.68 -109.66 39.04
CA ALA A 7 36.68 -109.31 38.01
C ALA A 7 36.07 -107.89 38.03
N ALA A 8 35.61 -107.30 36.92
CA ALA A 8 35.09 -107.88 35.68
C ALA A 8 35.15 -106.88 34.50
N GLN A 9 35.02 -107.45 33.29
CA GLN A 9 34.91 -106.80 31.99
C GLN A 9 33.52 -106.15 31.80
N GLY A 10 33.42 -105.15 30.92
CA GLY A 10 32.14 -104.57 30.50
C GLY A 10 32.23 -103.94 29.11
N ALA A 11 31.46 -104.49 28.18
CA ALA A 11 31.45 -104.17 26.76
C ALA A 11 30.28 -103.22 26.37
N ILE A 12 30.54 -102.43 25.31
CA ILE A 12 29.61 -101.88 24.29
C ILE A 12 28.51 -100.88 24.73
N SER A 13 28.50 -99.71 24.08
CA SER A 13 27.29 -99.14 23.45
C SER A 13 27.62 -97.94 22.56
N SER A 14 27.44 -98.12 21.26
CA SER A 14 27.43 -97.04 20.26
C SER A 14 26.13 -96.23 20.37
N ILE A 15 26.23 -94.96 20.75
CA ILE A 15 25.09 -94.04 20.77
C ILE A 15 25.08 -93.23 19.48
N ARG A 16 24.19 -93.61 18.55
CA ARG A 16 23.75 -92.77 17.42
C ARG A 16 22.81 -91.70 17.99
N ARG A 17 23.26 -90.45 18.08
CA ARG A 17 22.39 -89.30 18.39
C ARG A 17 22.08 -88.53 17.13
N GLN A 18 20.78 -88.43 16.84
CA GLN A 18 20.17 -87.76 15.70
C GLN A 18 20.52 -86.28 15.67
N LEU A 19 20.93 -85.77 14.50
CA LEU A 19 20.89 -84.33 14.22
C LEU A 19 19.42 -83.96 13.97
N CYS A 20 18.80 -83.27 14.91
CA CYS A 20 17.53 -82.58 14.72
C CYS A 20 17.71 -81.11 15.16
N TRP A 21 18.27 -80.29 14.28
CA TRP A 21 18.33 -78.83 14.43
C TRP A 21 17.89 -78.21 13.11
N THR A 22 16.58 -78.03 12.95
CA THR A 22 15.97 -77.22 11.89
C THR A 22 15.34 -76.00 12.54
N GLY A 23 16.03 -74.86 12.43
CA GLY A 23 15.52 -73.56 12.87
C GLY A 23 16.57 -72.78 13.65
N THR A 24 16.98 -71.63 13.10
CA THR A 24 17.70 -70.61 13.86
C THR A 24 16.78 -70.09 14.96
N PRO A 25 17.12 -70.21 16.26
CA PRO A 25 16.32 -69.58 17.29
C PRO A 25 16.44 -68.07 17.13
N GLU A 26 15.35 -67.40 16.78
CA GLU A 26 15.27 -65.95 16.77
C GLU A 26 15.28 -65.47 18.22
N VAL A 27 16.47 -65.14 18.72
CA VAL A 27 16.66 -64.65 20.08
C VAL A 27 16.34 -63.16 20.09
N TYR A 28 15.14 -62.81 20.55
CA TYR A 28 14.80 -61.42 20.84
C TYR A 28 15.55 -60.96 22.08
N PHE A 29 16.66 -60.25 21.88
CA PHE A 29 17.33 -59.55 22.96
C PHE A 29 16.55 -58.28 23.31
N ALA A 30 15.80 -58.32 24.41
CA ALA A 30 15.20 -57.13 25.02
C ALA A 30 16.30 -56.27 25.66
N LYS A 31 17.10 -55.58 24.83
CA LYS A 31 18.11 -54.63 25.30
C LYS A 31 17.38 -53.37 25.74
N HIS A 32 17.29 -53.15 27.05
CA HIS A 32 16.73 -51.92 27.60
C HIS A 32 17.71 -50.77 27.30
N ILE A 33 17.37 -49.93 26.32
CA ILE A 33 18.18 -48.77 25.96
C ILE A 33 17.93 -47.70 27.03
N ASP A 34 18.90 -47.53 27.94
CA ASP A 34 18.87 -46.43 28.90
C ASP A 34 19.44 -45.16 28.25
N ASN A 35 18.56 -44.20 27.99
CA ASN A 35 18.89 -42.90 27.41
C ASN A 35 19.19 -41.83 28.48
N SER A 36 19.30 -42.21 29.76
CA SER A 36 19.52 -41.28 30.88
C SER A 36 20.79 -40.41 30.75
N ARG A 37 21.77 -40.85 29.96
CA ARG A 37 23.06 -40.15 29.75
C ARG A 37 23.22 -39.52 28.37
N LEU A 38 22.16 -39.48 27.55
CA LEU A 38 22.25 -38.89 26.22
C LEU A 38 22.32 -37.36 26.33
N VAL A 39 23.54 -36.83 26.39
CA VAL A 39 23.80 -35.40 26.29
C VAL A 39 23.86 -35.05 24.81
N LYS A 40 22.98 -34.15 24.38
CA LYS A 40 22.97 -33.63 23.01
C LYS A 40 24.28 -32.86 22.80
N MET A 41 25.18 -33.38 21.96
CA MET A 41 26.35 -32.63 21.54
C MET A 41 25.88 -31.51 20.61
N ASP A 42 26.20 -30.26 20.98
CA ASP A 42 25.90 -29.11 20.14
C ASP A 42 26.94 -29.03 19.02
N ASP A 43 26.53 -29.32 17.79
CA ASP A 43 27.36 -29.11 16.61
C ASP A 43 27.36 -27.62 16.24
N PRO A 44 28.47 -26.88 16.44
CA PRO A 44 28.51 -25.44 16.18
C PRO A 44 28.34 -25.11 14.69
N GLN A 45 28.60 -26.06 13.79
CA GLN A 45 28.39 -25.90 12.35
C GLN A 45 26.90 -25.84 12.00
N ARG A 46 26.07 -26.71 12.59
CA ARG A 46 24.61 -26.70 12.36
C ARG A 46 23.96 -25.42 12.87
N ALA A 47 24.43 -24.92 14.02
CA ALA A 47 23.98 -23.63 14.54
C ALA A 47 24.31 -22.47 13.59
N ARG A 48 25.47 -22.50 12.90
CA ARG A 48 25.83 -21.49 11.89
C ARG A 48 24.97 -21.57 10.65
N GLU A 49 24.73 -22.77 10.12
CA GLU A 49 23.84 -22.98 8.98
C GLU A 49 22.42 -22.48 9.27
N MET A 50 21.85 -22.89 10.42
CA MET A 50 20.51 -22.43 10.84
C MET A 50 20.44 -20.91 10.97
N ARG A 51 21.50 -20.23 11.45
CA ARG A 51 21.58 -18.77 11.49
C ARG A 51 21.63 -18.15 10.10
N THR A 52 22.38 -18.73 9.16
CA THR A 52 22.42 -18.22 7.78
C THR A 52 21.07 -18.37 7.08
N PHE A 53 20.38 -19.50 7.28
CA PHE A 53 19.03 -19.71 6.75
C PHE A 53 18.01 -18.77 7.40
N SER A 54 18.10 -18.54 8.72
CA SER A 54 17.19 -17.62 9.41
C SER A 54 17.40 -16.18 8.97
N ILE A 55 18.65 -15.74 8.77
CA ILE A 55 18.97 -14.42 8.23
C ILE A 55 18.43 -14.28 6.81
N ALA A 56 18.66 -15.27 5.93
CA ALA A 56 18.14 -15.24 4.57
C ALA A 56 16.62 -15.17 4.53
N LEU A 57 15.93 -15.96 5.37
CA LEU A 57 14.48 -15.93 5.50
C LEU A 57 13.99 -14.59 6.04
N ALA A 58 14.65 -14.03 7.06
CA ALA A 58 14.30 -12.72 7.61
C ALA A 58 14.46 -11.61 6.55
N CYS A 59 15.54 -11.61 5.77
CA CYS A 59 15.72 -10.68 4.66
C CYS A 59 14.61 -10.81 3.62
N LEU A 60 14.24 -12.03 3.22
CA LEU A 60 13.16 -12.27 2.28
C LEU A 60 11.81 -11.77 2.82
N CYS A 61 11.50 -12.06 4.09
CA CYS A 61 10.29 -11.54 4.74
C CYS A 61 10.27 -10.01 4.78
N LEU A 62 11.39 -9.35 5.12
CA LEU A 62 11.48 -7.90 5.14
C LEU A 62 11.27 -7.27 3.75
N LEU A 63 11.79 -7.91 2.69
CA LEU A 63 11.56 -7.45 1.31
C LEU A 63 10.08 -7.58 0.93
N VAL A 64 9.44 -8.70 1.24
CA VAL A 64 8.01 -8.90 0.93
C VAL A 64 7.13 -7.93 1.71
N LEU A 65 7.40 -7.72 3.00
CA LEU A 65 6.64 -6.79 3.84
C LEU A 65 6.84 -5.34 3.40
N SER A 66 8.07 -4.95 3.03
CA SER A 66 8.33 -3.59 2.54
C SER A 66 7.67 -3.34 1.18
N TYR A 67 7.66 -4.33 0.28
CA TYR A 67 6.92 -4.26 -0.98
C TYR A 67 5.41 -4.13 -0.74
N ALA A 68 4.83 -4.98 0.12
CA ALA A 68 3.42 -4.91 0.46
C ALA A 68 3.07 -3.55 1.07
N TRP A 69 3.89 -3.05 2.00
CA TRP A 69 3.73 -1.73 2.61
C TRP A 69 3.75 -0.60 1.56
N GLN A 70 4.71 -0.64 0.63
CA GLN A 70 4.78 0.32 -0.48
C GLN A 70 3.54 0.24 -1.37
N HIS A 71 3.06 -0.96 -1.68
CA HIS A 71 1.85 -1.16 -2.48
C HIS A 71 0.62 -0.58 -1.77
N PHE A 72 0.44 -0.85 -0.48
CA PHE A 72 -0.64 -0.24 0.32
C PHE A 72 -0.53 1.29 0.35
N LYS A 73 0.67 1.85 0.47
CA LYS A 73 0.89 3.30 0.42
C LYS A 73 0.54 3.88 -0.94
N ALA A 74 0.91 3.21 -2.04
CA ALA A 74 0.54 3.62 -3.38
C ALA A 74 -0.99 3.64 -3.57
N VAL A 75 -1.70 2.65 -3.01
CA VAL A 75 -3.17 2.61 -3.00
C VAL A 75 -3.76 3.78 -2.20
N GLU A 76 -3.23 4.07 -1.00
CA GLU A 76 -3.65 5.21 -0.18
C GLU A 76 -3.47 6.55 -0.91
N TYR A 77 -2.34 6.73 -1.61
CA TYR A 77 -2.09 7.91 -2.44
C TYR A 77 -3.05 8.00 -3.63
N GLY A 78 -3.41 6.89 -4.26
CA GLY A 78 -4.42 6.86 -5.33
C GLY A 78 -5.78 7.39 -4.90
N TYR A 79 -6.22 7.04 -3.68
CA TYR A 79 -7.45 7.56 -3.11
C TYR A 79 -7.35 9.06 -2.78
N LYS A 80 -6.25 9.51 -2.16
CA LYS A 80 -6.05 10.94 -1.88
C LYS A 80 -6.03 11.79 -3.15
N ILE A 81 -5.46 11.27 -4.23
CA ILE A 81 -5.48 11.93 -5.55
C ILE A 81 -6.91 12.03 -6.06
N SER A 82 -7.70 10.95 -5.95
CA SER A 82 -9.10 10.93 -6.40
C SER A 82 -9.98 11.92 -5.62
N GLU A 83 -9.77 12.04 -4.31
CA GLU A 83 -10.47 13.00 -3.46
C GLU A 83 -10.13 14.45 -3.84
N LEU A 84 -8.84 14.77 -3.97
CA LEU A 84 -8.38 16.10 -4.40
C LEU A 84 -8.85 16.44 -5.83
N GLN A 85 -8.91 15.45 -6.72
CA GLN A 85 -9.42 15.61 -8.08
C GLN A 85 -10.92 15.98 -8.05
N SER A 86 -11.71 15.29 -7.23
CA SER A 86 -13.15 15.57 -7.06
C SER A 86 -13.40 16.97 -6.50
N GLU A 87 -12.62 17.40 -5.51
CA GLU A 87 -12.75 18.73 -4.92
C GLU A 87 -12.43 19.82 -5.95
N ARG A 88 -11.34 19.63 -6.71
CA ARG A 88 -10.94 20.54 -7.79
C ARG A 88 -12.00 20.63 -8.88
N ASP A 89 -12.57 19.50 -9.29
CA ASP A 89 -13.58 19.49 -10.35
C ASP A 89 -14.89 20.16 -9.88
N SER A 90 -15.30 19.95 -8.62
CA SER A 90 -16.40 20.69 -7.98
C SER A 90 -16.16 22.21 -7.97
N LEU A 91 -14.97 22.66 -7.58
CA LEU A 91 -14.60 24.08 -7.62
C LEU A 91 -14.63 24.67 -9.03
N VAL A 92 -14.19 23.91 -10.03
CA VAL A 92 -14.24 24.33 -11.44
C VAL A 92 -15.68 24.46 -11.93
N GLU A 93 -16.55 23.51 -11.56
CA GLU A 93 -17.98 23.57 -11.89
C GLU A 93 -18.68 24.76 -11.25
N MET A 94 -18.42 25.03 -9.97
CA MET A 94 -18.93 26.22 -9.28
C MET A 94 -18.44 27.52 -9.94
N SER A 95 -17.14 27.60 -10.26
CA SER A 95 -16.59 28.78 -10.95
C SER A 95 -17.25 28.99 -12.32
N ARG A 96 -17.49 27.91 -13.06
CA ARG A 96 -18.19 27.97 -14.35
C ARG A 96 -19.64 28.43 -14.18
N ALA A 97 -20.35 27.93 -13.17
CA ALA A 97 -21.72 28.34 -12.87
C ALA A 97 -21.78 29.84 -12.52
N LEU A 98 -20.91 30.31 -11.63
CA LEU A 98 -20.83 31.72 -11.25
C LEU A 98 -20.52 32.63 -12.43
N ARG A 99 -19.61 32.23 -13.33
CA ARG A 99 -19.32 33.00 -14.56
C ARG A 99 -20.51 33.08 -15.51
N LEU A 100 -21.29 32.00 -15.60
CA LEU A 100 -22.52 32.00 -16.41
C LEU A 100 -23.59 32.91 -15.79
N GLU A 101 -23.75 32.88 -14.46
CA GLU A 101 -24.63 33.79 -13.74
C GLU A 101 -24.22 35.24 -13.92
N GLU A 102 -22.92 35.54 -13.80
CA GLU A 102 -22.37 36.87 -14.01
C GLU A 102 -22.64 37.36 -15.44
N ALA A 103 -22.34 36.54 -16.45
CA ALA A 103 -22.62 36.87 -17.85
C ALA A 103 -24.11 37.13 -18.09
N THR A 104 -24.99 36.35 -17.45
CA THR A 104 -26.44 36.51 -17.52
C THR A 104 -26.91 37.79 -16.83
N LEU A 105 -26.33 38.13 -15.67
CA LEU A 105 -26.61 39.37 -14.93
C LEU A 105 -26.11 40.61 -15.68
N ARG A 106 -24.95 40.50 -16.33
CA ARG A 106 -24.32 41.58 -17.08
C ARG A 106 -24.89 41.76 -18.49
N SER A 107 -25.80 40.89 -18.92
CA SER A 107 -26.40 40.98 -20.26
C SER A 107 -27.18 42.30 -20.41
N PRO A 108 -26.81 43.15 -21.39
CA PRO A 108 -27.40 44.49 -21.54
C PRO A 108 -28.89 44.43 -21.84
N ASP A 109 -29.32 43.41 -22.60
CA ASP A 109 -30.75 43.19 -22.91
C ASP A 109 -31.59 42.95 -21.64
N ARG A 110 -31.07 42.17 -20.69
CA ARG A 110 -31.75 41.95 -19.39
C ARG A 110 -31.78 43.23 -18.56
N ILE A 111 -30.70 44.01 -18.56
CA ILE A 111 -30.61 45.30 -17.84
C ILE A 111 -31.62 46.29 -18.44
N ASP A 112 -31.72 46.39 -19.76
CA ASP A 112 -32.65 47.29 -20.45
C ASP A 112 -34.12 46.92 -20.19
N VAL A 113 -34.45 45.63 -20.20
CA VAL A 113 -35.80 45.16 -19.84
C VAL A 113 -36.14 45.51 -18.39
N LEU A 114 -35.19 45.35 -17.46
CA LEU A 114 -35.39 45.68 -16.05
C LEU A 114 -35.51 47.20 -15.83
N ALA A 115 -34.68 47.99 -16.50
CA ALA A 115 -34.72 49.45 -16.46
C ALA A 115 -36.09 49.99 -16.91
N LYS A 116 -36.60 49.50 -18.04
CA LYS A 116 -37.94 49.86 -18.54
C LYS A 116 -39.05 49.51 -17.56
N ARG A 117 -38.98 48.35 -16.89
CA ARG A 117 -39.95 47.96 -15.84
C ARG A 117 -39.92 48.88 -14.62
N MET A 118 -38.77 49.48 -14.32
CA MET A 118 -38.59 50.46 -13.25
C MET A 118 -38.91 51.89 -13.68
N GLY A 119 -39.38 52.10 -14.93
CA GLY A 119 -39.67 53.43 -15.47
C GLY A 119 -38.44 54.24 -15.88
N LEU A 120 -37.26 53.60 -15.91
CA LEU A 120 -36.03 54.21 -16.40
C LEU A 120 -35.98 54.08 -17.93
N ASN A 121 -35.89 55.22 -18.62
CA ASN A 121 -35.75 55.27 -20.07
C ASN A 121 -34.36 55.77 -20.46
N PRO A 122 -33.84 55.37 -21.63
CA PRO A 122 -32.59 55.92 -22.15
C PRO A 122 -32.72 57.46 -22.28
N PRO A 123 -31.67 58.21 -21.92
CA PRO A 123 -31.70 59.67 -21.97
C PRO A 123 -31.86 60.17 -23.41
N GLU A 124 -32.62 61.25 -23.60
CA GLU A 124 -32.74 61.88 -24.91
C GLU A 124 -31.41 62.53 -25.33
N PRO A 125 -31.10 62.61 -26.65
CA PRO A 125 -29.88 63.24 -27.14
C PRO A 125 -29.79 64.70 -26.68
N GLY A 126 -28.85 64.98 -25.76
CA GLY A 126 -28.63 66.31 -25.15
C GLY A 126 -28.92 66.40 -23.64
N GLN A 127 -29.55 65.40 -23.03
CA GLN A 127 -29.95 65.40 -21.62
C GLN A 127 -28.83 65.00 -20.64
N VAL A 128 -27.69 64.51 -21.14
CA VAL A 128 -26.57 64.01 -20.31
C VAL A 128 -25.54 65.12 -20.10
N VAL A 129 -25.60 65.79 -18.94
CA VAL A 129 -24.59 66.77 -18.51
C VAL A 129 -23.49 66.05 -17.72
N ARG A 130 -22.30 65.91 -18.31
CA ARG A 130 -21.12 65.38 -17.60
C ARG A 130 -20.50 66.49 -16.75
N LEU A 131 -20.44 66.30 -15.43
CA LEU A 131 -19.92 67.29 -14.47
C LEU A 131 -18.38 67.24 -14.31
N ASP A 132 -17.67 66.34 -15.00
CA ASP A 132 -16.24 66.07 -14.77
C ASP A 132 -15.26 66.86 -15.66
N ALA A 133 -15.76 67.76 -16.53
CA ALA A 133 -14.88 68.75 -17.12
C ALA A 133 -14.95 69.99 -16.23
N ALA A 134 -13.97 70.14 -15.34
CA ALA A 134 -13.65 71.43 -14.73
C ALA A 134 -13.76 72.49 -15.83
N VAL A 135 -14.72 73.40 -15.67
CA VAL A 135 -14.98 74.53 -16.56
C VAL A 135 -13.64 75.22 -16.88
N PRO A 136 -13.10 75.15 -18.11
CA PRO A 136 -12.22 76.19 -18.57
C PRO A 136 -13.14 77.27 -19.10
N ASP A 137 -13.34 78.30 -18.29
CA ASP A 137 -13.87 79.55 -18.80
C ASP A 137 -13.03 79.94 -20.02
N ASN A 138 -13.74 80.29 -21.09
CA ASN A 138 -13.30 81.17 -22.18
C ASN A 138 -12.59 80.53 -23.39
N SER A 139 -13.39 80.35 -24.44
CA SER A 139 -13.14 80.87 -25.81
C SER A 139 -11.74 80.68 -26.41
N GLY A 140 -11.47 79.50 -26.97
CA GLY A 140 -10.41 79.27 -27.95
C GLY A 140 -10.60 77.93 -28.66
N PRO A 141 -10.23 77.79 -29.96
CA PRO A 141 -10.40 76.54 -30.69
C PRO A 141 -9.49 75.46 -30.08
N VAL A 142 -10.11 74.44 -29.47
CA VAL A 142 -9.41 73.34 -28.82
C VAL A 142 -8.86 72.40 -29.89
N MET A 143 -7.54 72.43 -30.06
CA MET A 143 -6.78 71.43 -30.80
C MET A 143 -6.81 70.10 -30.03
N ALA A 144 -6.94 69.00 -30.77
CA ALA A 144 -7.11 67.65 -30.25
C ALA A 144 -6.19 67.33 -29.05
N SER A 145 -6.80 67.04 -27.90
CA SER A 145 -6.10 66.57 -26.71
C SER A 145 -6.27 65.05 -26.57
N ALA A 146 -5.15 64.33 -26.60
CA ALA A 146 -5.09 62.88 -26.40
C ALA A 146 -5.00 62.57 -24.90
N ALA A 147 -6.14 62.58 -24.21
CA ALA A 147 -6.22 62.03 -22.86
C ALA A 147 -6.26 60.49 -22.93
N PRO A 148 -5.42 59.76 -22.16
CA PRO A 148 -5.44 58.30 -22.16
C PRO A 148 -6.71 57.80 -21.47
N VAL A 149 -7.57 57.10 -22.23
CA VAL A 149 -8.73 56.38 -21.70
C VAL A 149 -8.22 55.22 -20.85
N SER A 150 -8.30 55.35 -19.52
CA SER A 150 -8.01 54.24 -18.62
C SER A 150 -9.21 53.29 -18.59
N VAL A 151 -9.06 52.15 -19.27
CA VAL A 151 -10.02 51.05 -19.23
C VAL A 151 -9.86 50.36 -17.87
N VAL A 152 -10.88 50.48 -17.02
CA VAL A 152 -10.94 49.77 -15.74
C VAL A 152 -11.22 48.30 -16.05
N SER A 153 -10.15 47.50 -16.10
CA SER A 153 -10.23 46.04 -16.11
C SER A 153 -10.61 45.57 -14.70
N VAL A 154 -11.82 45.03 -14.55
CA VAL A 154 -12.26 44.31 -13.33
C VAL A 154 -11.82 42.84 -13.49
N PRO A 155 -11.23 42.22 -12.45
CA PRO A 155 -10.68 40.85 -12.51
C PRO A 155 -11.74 39.77 -12.73
#